data_AF-A0A2V9P2Y4-F1
#
_entry.id   AF-A0A2V9P2Y4-F1
#
_cell.length_a   1.000
_cell.length_b   1.000
_cell.length_c   1.000
_cell.angle_alpha   90.00
_cell.angle_beta   90.00
_cell.angle_gamma   90.00
#
_symmetry.space_group_name_H-M   'P 1'
#
loop_
_entity.id
_entity.type
_entity.pdbx_description
1 polymer ?
#
loop_
_entity_poly.entity_id
_entity_poly.type
_entity_poly.pdbx_seq_one_letter_code
_entity_poly.pdbx_strand_id
1 'polypeptide(L)'
;KAKDDNKSIALLESSYLDAAKESINYYRQLSQQLYHRDIPYVLLMHVGAFDAEMLPRLLKVYRSAGFQFVTLEEAENDDFYRNDTDLRLPVSPDSLEQVMSARGLPLPAPPAPAPQPDTLCR
;
A
#
# COMPACT_ATOMS: atom_id res chain seq x y z
N LYS A 1 -6.07 11.79 -26.97
CA LYS A 1 -7.24 11.20 -26.25
C LYS A 1 -8.18 10.64 -27.30
N ALA A 2 -8.50 9.34 -27.26
CA ALA A 2 -9.60 8.82 -28.05
C ALA A 2 -10.90 9.55 -27.62
N LYS A 3 -11.82 9.78 -28.56
CA LYS A 3 -13.09 10.47 -28.23
C LYS A 3 -13.92 9.55 -27.33
N ASP A 4 -14.36 10.08 -26.18
CA ASP A 4 -15.39 9.53 -25.27
C ASP A 4 -14.99 8.54 -24.14
N ASP A 5 -13.70 8.39 -23.79
CA ASP A 5 -13.24 7.52 -22.68
C ASP A 5 -13.45 8.08 -21.25
N ASN A 6 -14.19 9.18 -21.07
CA ASN A 6 -14.30 9.84 -19.77
C ASN A 6 -14.85 8.93 -18.67
N LYS A 7 -15.75 7.99 -19.01
CA LYS A 7 -16.30 7.02 -18.06
C LYS A 7 -15.25 5.98 -17.64
N SER A 8 -14.48 5.45 -18.58
CA SER A 8 -13.42 4.48 -18.30
C SER A 8 -12.29 5.11 -17.48
N ILE A 9 -11.91 6.35 -17.79
CA ILE A 9 -10.93 7.11 -17.01
C ILE A 9 -11.44 7.33 -15.60
N ALA A 10 -12.68 7.80 -15.41
CA ALA A 10 -13.26 8.00 -14.09
C ALA A 10 -13.31 6.69 -13.27
N LEU A 11 -13.64 5.56 -13.92
CA LEU A 11 -13.63 4.26 -13.28
C LEU A 11 -12.21 3.87 -12.83
N LEU A 12 -11.22 4.03 -13.70
CA LEU A 12 -9.82 3.76 -13.38
C LEU A 12 -9.33 4.63 -12.22
N GLU A 13 -9.59 5.94 -12.25
CA GLU A 13 -9.26 6.88 -11.16
C GLU A 13 -9.90 6.44 -9.83
N SER A 14 -11.18 6.05 -9.85
CA SER A 14 -11.87 5.59 -8.63
C SER A 14 -11.27 4.29 -8.10
N SER A 15 -11.04 3.30 -8.96
CA SER A 15 -10.46 2.02 -8.57
C SER A 15 -9.04 2.16 -7.99
N TYR A 16 -8.26 3.11 -8.51
CA TYR A 16 -6.92 3.39 -8.01
C TYR A 16 -6.97 3.91 -6.56
N LEU A 17 -7.88 4.84 -6.27
CA LEU A 17 -8.03 5.39 -4.92
C LEU A 17 -8.69 4.40 -3.96
N ASP A 18 -9.59 3.55 -4.44
CA ASP A 18 -10.22 2.52 -3.62
C ASP A 18 -9.22 1.41 -3.25
N ALA A 19 -8.36 0.99 -4.19
CA ALA A 19 -7.26 0.07 -3.90
C ALA A 19 -6.32 0.61 -2.81
N ALA A 20 -6.04 1.92 -2.81
CA ALA A 20 -5.25 2.55 -1.75
C ALA A 20 -5.94 2.48 -0.38
N LYS A 21 -7.27 2.74 -0.32
CA LYS A 21 -8.04 2.63 0.94
C LYS A 21 -8.11 1.20 1.45
N GLU A 22 -8.31 0.23 0.57
CA GLU A 22 -8.32 -1.19 0.93
C GLU A 22 -6.95 -1.62 1.47
N SER A 23 -5.87 -1.18 0.82
CA SER A 23 -4.50 -1.44 1.28
C SER A 23 -4.24 -0.85 2.67
N ILE A 24 -4.67 0.40 2.93
CA ILE A 24 -4.59 1.03 4.26
C ILE A 24 -5.23 0.13 5.32
N ASN A 25 -6.46 -0.33 5.08
CA ASN A 25 -7.20 -1.14 6.03
C ASN A 25 -6.51 -2.50 6.27
N TYR A 26 -6.09 -3.14 5.18
CA TYR A 26 -5.41 -4.44 5.21
C TYR A 26 -4.12 -4.39 6.03
N TYR A 27 -3.20 -3.47 5.72
CA TYR A 27 -1.92 -3.40 6.42
C TYR A 27 -2.03 -2.87 7.85
N ARG A 28 -3.03 -2.02 8.15
CA ARG A 28 -3.36 -1.67 9.54
C ARG A 28 -3.80 -2.89 10.32
N GLN A 29 -4.69 -3.71 9.76
CA GLN A 29 -5.15 -4.93 10.42
C GLN A 29 -3.96 -5.87 10.74
N LEU A 30 -3.05 -6.07 9.78
CA LEU A 30 -1.86 -6.89 9.99
C LEU A 30 -0.95 -6.34 11.10
N SER A 31 -0.65 -5.04 11.04
CA SER A 31 0.25 -4.40 12.00
C SER A 31 -0.34 -4.41 13.42
N GLN A 32 -1.63 -4.12 13.56
CA GLN A 32 -2.34 -4.17 14.84
C GLN A 32 -2.38 -5.59 15.42
N GLN A 33 -2.53 -6.61 14.58
CA GLN A 33 -2.51 -8.00 15.02
C GLN A 33 -1.12 -8.47 15.45
N LEU A 34 -0.06 -7.99 14.78
CA LEU A 34 1.33 -8.39 15.07
C LEU A 34 1.98 -7.60 16.21
N TYR A 35 1.68 -6.31 16.31
CA TYR A 35 2.42 -5.33 17.11
C TYR A 35 1.53 -4.45 18.00
N HIS A 36 0.20 -4.56 17.88
CA HIS A 36 -0.77 -3.74 18.65
C HIS A 36 -0.57 -2.23 18.48
N ARG A 37 0.00 -1.84 17.34
CA ARG A 37 0.22 -0.46 16.90
C ARG A 37 0.35 -0.42 15.39
N ASP A 38 0.24 0.76 14.81
CA ASP A 38 0.67 1.00 13.43
C ASP A 38 2.20 1.15 13.43
N ILE A 39 2.88 0.43 12.54
CA ILE A 39 4.28 0.73 12.18
C ILE A 39 4.30 1.90 11.17
N PRO A 40 5.43 2.61 10.99
CA PRO A 40 5.61 3.45 9.80
C PRO A 40 5.49 2.56 8.57
N TYR A 41 4.57 2.86 7.66
CA TYR A 41 4.39 2.07 6.44
C TYR A 41 5.16 2.71 5.28
N VAL A 42 5.93 1.90 4.55
CA VAL A 42 6.62 2.34 3.33
C VAL A 42 5.70 2.14 2.13
N LEU A 43 5.34 3.26 1.48
CA LEU A 43 4.56 3.25 0.24
C LEU A 43 5.48 3.08 -0.97
N LEU A 44 5.57 1.87 -1.50
CA LEU A 44 6.26 1.59 -2.76
C LEU A 44 5.38 1.98 -3.95
N MET A 45 5.90 2.78 -4.87
CA MET A 45 5.18 3.21 -6.07
C MET A 45 6.03 3.02 -7.33
N HIS A 46 5.36 2.76 -8.46
CA HIS A 46 5.97 2.75 -9.77
C HIS A 46 5.55 4.03 -10.49
N VAL A 47 6.49 4.94 -10.74
CA VAL A 47 6.13 6.27 -11.25
C VAL A 47 5.79 6.21 -12.74
N GLY A 48 4.50 6.24 -13.05
CA GLY A 48 3.96 6.41 -14.40
C GLY A 48 3.26 7.75 -14.60
N ALA A 49 2.87 8.04 -15.85
CA ALA A 49 2.12 9.25 -16.19
C ALA A 49 0.78 9.33 -15.44
N PHE A 50 0.10 8.20 -15.26
CA PHE A 50 -1.15 8.15 -14.51
C PHE A 50 -0.93 8.39 -13.01
N ASP A 51 0.13 7.81 -12.43
CA ASP A 51 0.48 8.04 -11.03
C ASP A 51 0.79 9.50 -10.76
N ALA A 52 1.49 10.19 -11.68
CA ALA A 52 1.78 11.61 -11.57
C ALA A 52 0.49 12.45 -11.50
N GLU A 53 -0.52 12.14 -12.31
CA GLU A 53 -1.83 12.79 -12.30
C GLU A 53 -2.64 12.48 -11.03
N MET A 54 -2.55 11.24 -10.54
CA MET A 54 -3.30 10.77 -9.37
C MET A 54 -2.65 11.10 -8.03
N LEU A 55 -1.34 11.37 -8.00
CA LEU A 55 -0.55 11.55 -6.78
C LEU A 55 -1.17 12.58 -5.82
N PRO A 56 -1.61 13.79 -6.24
CA PRO A 56 -2.22 14.74 -5.30
C PRO A 56 -3.47 14.17 -4.61
N ARG A 57 -4.28 13.38 -5.32
CA ARG A 57 -5.49 12.75 -4.78
C ARG A 57 -5.14 11.59 -3.86
N LEU A 58 -4.15 10.78 -4.24
CA LEU A 58 -3.63 9.69 -3.42
C LEU A 58 -3.08 10.19 -2.08
N LEU A 59 -2.24 11.22 -2.09
CA LEU A 59 -1.70 11.83 -0.87
C LEU A 59 -2.81 12.38 0.05
N LYS A 60 -3.89 12.91 -0.53
CA LYS A 60 -5.07 13.34 0.24
C LYS A 60 -5.79 12.16 0.91
N VAL A 61 -5.90 11.01 0.25
CA VAL A 61 -6.47 9.78 0.84
C VAL A 61 -5.68 9.39 2.09
N TYR A 62 -4.35 9.30 2.01
CA TYR A 62 -3.51 8.97 3.16
C TYR A 62 -3.63 9.99 4.29
N ARG A 63 -3.56 11.30 3.99
CA ARG A 63 -3.74 12.35 5.03
C ARG A 63 -5.12 12.26 5.70
N SER A 64 -6.17 12.02 4.92
CA SER A 64 -7.53 11.88 5.45
C SER A 64 -7.71 10.62 6.31
N ALA A 65 -6.92 9.58 6.05
CA ALA A 65 -6.86 8.37 6.87
C ALA A 65 -5.94 8.52 8.12
N GLY A 66 -5.44 9.73 8.39
CA GLY A 66 -4.64 10.06 9.57
C GLY A 66 -3.13 9.82 9.42
N PHE A 67 -2.64 9.52 8.22
CA PHE A 67 -1.20 9.32 8.01
C PHE A 67 -0.45 10.64 7.94
N GLN A 68 0.79 10.59 8.43
CA GLN A 68 1.80 11.61 8.23
C GLN A 68 2.89 11.04 7.31
N PHE A 69 3.49 11.88 6.48
CA PHE A 69 4.59 11.50 5.61
C PHE A 69 5.90 11.85 6.30
N VAL A 70 6.76 10.86 6.44
CA VAL A 70 8.10 10.92 7.03
C VAL A 70 9.13 10.50 5.98
N THR A 71 10.42 10.72 6.23
CA THR A 71 11.45 10.20 5.33
C THR A 71 11.57 8.67 5.47
N LEU A 72 12.24 8.04 4.50
CA LEU A 72 12.50 6.60 4.58
C LEU A 72 13.36 6.27 5.81
N GLU A 73 14.39 7.07 6.06
CA GLU A 73 15.30 6.90 7.20
C GLU A 73 14.55 7.03 8.54
N GLU A 74 13.55 7.92 8.63
CA GLU A 74 12.70 8.05 9.81
C GLU A 74 11.81 6.80 10.00
N ALA A 75 11.25 6.25 8.93
CA ALA A 75 10.44 5.03 8.97
C ALA A 75 11.27 3.80 9.36
N GLU A 76 12.46 3.66 8.79
CA GLU A 76 13.40 2.54 9.00
C GLU A 76 13.98 2.46 10.42
N ASN A 77 13.82 3.51 11.23
CA ASN A 77 14.18 3.48 12.65
C ASN A 77 13.22 2.61 13.49
N ASP A 78 12.09 2.18 12.95
CA ASP A 78 11.21 1.22 13.61
C ASP A 78 11.85 -0.17 13.65
N ASP A 79 11.78 -0.84 14.81
CA ASP A 79 12.34 -2.19 15.02
C ASP A 79 11.87 -3.23 13.98
N PHE A 80 10.70 -3.02 13.37
CA PHE A 80 10.21 -3.86 12.27
C PHE A 80 11.23 -3.97 11.12
N TYR A 81 11.86 -2.85 10.74
CA TYR A 81 12.79 -2.75 9.60
C TYR A 81 14.23 -3.11 9.93
N ARG A 82 14.51 -3.57 11.17
CA ARG A 82 15.89 -3.83 11.61
C ARG A 82 16.57 -4.92 10.77
N ASN A 83 15.83 -5.92 10.32
CA ASN A 83 16.38 -6.98 9.47
C ASN A 83 16.64 -6.51 8.03
N ASP A 84 15.98 -5.44 7.59
CA ASP A 84 16.16 -4.86 6.26
C ASP A 84 17.35 -3.89 6.22
N THR A 85 17.68 -3.29 7.37
CA THR A 85 18.76 -2.28 7.50
C THR A 85 20.08 -2.84 8.03
N ASP A 86 20.06 -3.92 8.82
CA ASP A 86 21.28 -4.57 9.35
C ASP A 86 21.58 -5.90 8.64
N LEU A 87 22.42 -5.83 7.60
CA LEU A 87 22.84 -6.96 6.78
C LEU A 87 23.63 -8.05 7.53
N ARG A 88 23.99 -7.82 8.80
CA ARG A 88 24.67 -8.82 9.64
C ARG A 88 23.67 -9.79 10.27
N LEU A 89 22.38 -9.44 10.29
CA LEU A 89 21.34 -10.29 10.86
C LEU A 89 20.96 -11.41 9.88
N PRO A 90 20.47 -12.55 10.38
CA PRO A 90 19.92 -13.60 9.53
C PRO A 90 18.72 -13.09 8.73
N VAL A 91 18.58 -13.59 7.50
CA VAL A 91 17.40 -13.33 6.67
C VAL A 91 16.15 -13.69 7.46
N SER A 92 15.25 -12.73 7.53
CA SER A 92 13.99 -12.81 8.27
C SER A 92 12.87 -12.30 7.38
N PRO A 93 11.60 -12.63 7.70
CA PRO A 93 10.46 -12.01 7.04
C PRO A 93 10.55 -10.48 6.98
N ASP A 94 10.42 -9.92 5.78
CA ASP A 94 10.55 -8.49 5.46
C ASP A 94 9.19 -7.81 5.20
N SER A 95 8.10 -8.59 5.18
CA SER A 95 6.73 -8.09 5.05
C SER A 95 5.85 -8.52 6.23
N LEU A 96 4.80 -7.74 6.51
CA LEU A 96 3.83 -8.07 7.55
C LEU A 96 3.16 -9.43 7.31
N GLU A 97 2.88 -9.78 6.06
CA GLU A 97 2.30 -11.07 5.68
C GLU A 97 3.26 -12.22 5.94
N GLN A 98 4.54 -12.06 5.59
CA GLN A 98 5.54 -13.09 5.87
C GLN A 98 5.73 -13.25 7.38
N VAL A 99 5.71 -12.17 8.16
CA VAL A 99 5.77 -12.23 9.62
C VAL A 99 4.55 -12.95 10.19
N MET A 100 3.34 -12.65 9.71
CA MET A 100 2.11 -13.36 10.09
C MET A 100 2.22 -14.86 9.82
N SER A 101 2.64 -15.23 8.61
CA SER A 101 2.82 -16.61 8.18
C SER A 101 3.85 -17.34 9.05
N ALA A 102 5.01 -16.71 9.31
CA ALA A 102 6.06 -17.26 10.16
C ALA A 102 5.61 -17.48 11.62
N ARG A 103 4.65 -16.68 12.11
CA ARG A 103 4.03 -16.84 13.44
C ARG A 103 2.80 -17.75 13.45
N GLY A 104 2.44 -18.35 12.31
CA GLY A 104 1.26 -19.21 12.18
C GLY A 104 -0.07 -18.45 12.38
N LEU A 105 -0.08 -17.15 12.14
CA LEU A 105 -1.28 -16.31 12.27
C LEU A 105 -2.06 -16.28 10.95
N PRO A 106 -3.41 -16.25 11.01
CA PRO A 106 -4.23 -16.23 9.80
C PRO A 106 -4.09 -14.89 9.08
N LEU A 107 -3.89 -14.93 7.76
CA LEU A 107 -3.94 -13.74 6.92
C LEU A 107 -5.39 -13.34 6.65
N PRO A 108 -5.74 -12.05 6.72
CA PRO A 108 -7.01 -11.56 6.22
C PRO A 108 -7.11 -11.76 4.70
N ALA A 109 -8.34 -11.71 4.17
CA ALA A 109 -8.54 -11.78 2.74
C ALA A 109 -7.80 -10.60 2.06
N PRO A 110 -7.08 -10.86 0.96
CA PRO A 110 -6.40 -9.78 0.25
C PRO A 110 -7.41 -8.79 -0.34
N PRO A 111 -7.01 -7.52 -0.55
CA PRO A 111 -7.81 -6.53 -1.27
C PRO A 111 -8.32 -7.06 -2.62
N ALA A 112 -9.45 -6.52 -3.08
CA ALA A 112 -10.00 -6.93 -4.37
C ALA A 112 -9.01 -6.56 -5.50
N PRO A 113 -8.86 -7.42 -6.52
CA PRO A 113 -7.98 -7.10 -7.64
C PRO A 113 -8.48 -5.88 -8.40
N ALA A 114 -7.56 -5.08 -8.92
CA ALA A 114 -7.88 -3.95 -9.78
C ALA A 114 -8.72 -4.39 -10.99
N PRO A 115 -9.61 -3.51 -11.51
CA PRO A 115 -10.38 -3.80 -12.71
C PRO A 115 -9.44 -4.17 -13.87
N GLN A 116 -9.81 -5.23 -14.62
CA GLN A 116 -8.98 -5.74 -15.70
C GLN A 116 -8.89 -4.71 -16.84
N PRO A 117 -7.72 -4.51 -17.46
CA PRO A 117 -7.55 -3.54 -18.54
C PRO A 117 -8.56 -3.69 -19.68
N ASP A 118 -8.91 -4.92 -20.04
CA ASP A 118 -9.88 -5.24 -21.10
C ASP A 118 -11.32 -4.79 -20.76
N THR A 119 -11.61 -4.56 -19.48
CA THR A 119 -12.89 -4.01 -19.03
C THR A 119 -12.93 -2.48 -19.06
N LEU A 120 -11.75 -1.84 -19.13
CA LEU A 120 -11.56 -0.38 -19.09
C LEU A 120 -11.30 0.21 -20.47
N CYS A 121 -10.45 -0.44 -21.26
CA CYS A 121 -10.09 -0.03 -22.61
C CYS A 121 -10.94 -0.82 -23.61
N ARG A 122 -11.85 -0.15 -24.32
CA ARG A 122 -12.62 -0.72 -25.44
C ARG A 122 -12.27 -0.01 -26.74
#